data_AF-A0AB34JMK7-F1
#
_entry.id   AF-A0AB34JMK7-F1
#
_cell.length_a   1.000
_cell.length_b   1.000
_cell.length_c   1.000
_cell.angle_alpha   90.00
_cell.angle_beta   90.00
_cell.angle_gamma   90.00
#
_symmetry.space_group_name_H-M   'P 1'
#
loop_
_entity.id
_entity.type
_entity.pdbx_description
1 polymer ?
#
loop_
_entity_poly.entity_id
_entity_poly.type
_entity_poly.pdbx_seq_one_letter_code
_entity_poly.pdbx_strand_id
1 'polypeptide(L)'
;MDTARDMGHREATFREYIADSGAAVGIARVLVGLEESAALPEDPVAFIRTHFENELPPIVKEQREDTEAAQQEHERLLAREAELSSQLAEACAALAAREAEIHAPLVDQLIALHADASDAAALDLSKLYNALAARFPPSPDAAWSSPEFQPPAGCFSRLVVDEWVRQSFCWGSALQKEHPELSLQSLLQLIQSGGAVAEPEMAAGIVAACVLLPTIECPSSGEVSS
;
A
#
# COMPACT_ATOMS: atom_id res chain seq x y z
N MET A 1 39.36 17.67 -15.47
CA MET A 1 38.67 18.97 -15.49
C MET A 1 37.30 18.76 -14.85
N ASP A 2 36.96 19.54 -13.81
CA ASP A 2 35.61 19.82 -13.27
C ASP A 2 35.49 19.99 -11.73
N THR A 3 36.57 20.32 -11.02
CA THR A 3 36.48 20.76 -9.61
C THR A 3 36.05 22.23 -9.44
N ALA A 4 36.13 23.04 -10.51
CA ALA A 4 35.77 24.46 -10.47
C ALA A 4 34.25 24.72 -10.57
N ARG A 5 33.50 23.82 -11.20
CA ARG A 5 32.03 23.95 -11.36
C ARG A 5 31.26 23.59 -10.08
N ASP A 6 31.76 22.62 -9.32
CA ASP A 6 31.14 22.13 -8.07
C ASP A 6 31.37 23.10 -6.90
N MET A 7 32.49 23.84 -6.88
CA MET A 7 32.72 24.87 -5.85
C MET A 7 31.73 26.03 -5.94
N GLY A 8 31.36 26.49 -7.14
CA GLY A 8 30.46 27.66 -7.27
C GLY A 8 29.05 27.41 -6.76
N HIS A 9 28.53 26.18 -6.91
CA HIS A 9 27.19 25.83 -6.39
C HIS A 9 27.22 25.67 -4.87
N ARG A 10 28.21 24.94 -4.34
CA ARG A 10 28.40 24.80 -2.88
C ARG A 10 28.67 26.13 -2.19
N GLU A 11 29.39 27.03 -2.84
CA GLU A 11 29.65 28.38 -2.35
C GLU A 11 28.36 29.22 -2.29
N ALA A 12 27.51 29.15 -3.32
CA ALA A 12 26.22 29.84 -3.32
C ALA A 12 25.31 29.33 -2.19
N THR A 13 25.20 28.00 -2.03
CA THR A 13 24.41 27.38 -0.96
C THR A 13 24.95 27.71 0.43
N PHE A 14 26.28 27.74 0.60
CA PHE A 14 26.89 28.13 1.87
C PHE A 14 26.68 29.61 2.19
N ARG A 15 26.69 30.49 1.19
CA ARG A 15 26.38 31.92 1.36
C ARG A 15 24.92 32.15 1.76
N GLU A 16 23.97 31.44 1.16
CA GLU A 16 22.57 31.46 1.59
C GLU A 16 22.42 30.96 3.02
N TYR A 17 23.04 29.83 3.37
CA TYR A 17 23.02 29.31 4.73
C TYR A 17 23.57 30.32 5.77
N ILE A 18 24.67 31.01 5.47
CA ILE A 18 25.27 32.04 6.33
C ILE A 18 24.36 33.27 6.46
N ALA A 19 23.63 33.63 5.41
CA ALA A 19 22.69 34.74 5.42
C ALA A 19 21.42 34.39 6.22
N ASP A 20 20.83 33.22 5.98
CA ASP A 20 19.60 32.75 6.62
C ASP A 20 19.79 32.43 8.10
N SER A 21 20.96 31.90 8.47
CA SER A 21 21.31 31.65 9.88
C SER A 21 21.58 32.92 10.68
N GLY A 22 21.70 34.09 10.02
CA GLY A 22 22.06 35.35 10.68
C GLY A 22 23.50 35.42 11.19
N ALA A 23 24.33 34.41 10.89
CA ALA A 23 25.71 34.31 11.36
C ALA A 23 26.57 35.50 10.88
N ALA A 24 26.39 35.94 9.63
CA ALA A 24 27.08 37.11 9.10
C ALA A 24 26.75 38.41 9.87
N VAL A 25 25.50 38.56 10.30
CA VAL A 25 25.05 39.73 11.08
C VAL A 25 25.64 39.70 12.49
N GLY A 26 25.72 38.52 13.10
CA GLY A 26 26.37 38.32 14.41
C GLY A 26 27.86 38.66 14.38
N ILE A 27 28.59 38.15 13.38
CA ILE A 27 30.03 38.43 13.20
C ILE A 27 30.26 39.92 12.93
N ALA A 28 29.44 40.54 12.08
CA ALA A 28 29.54 41.96 11.78
C ALA A 28 29.31 42.85 13.02
N ARG A 29 28.35 42.51 13.89
CA ARG A 29 28.10 43.26 15.13
C ARG A 29 29.26 43.18 16.11
N VAL A 30 29.89 42.01 16.25
CA VAL A 30 31.09 41.85 17.09
C VAL A 30 32.25 42.69 16.54
N LEU A 31 32.44 42.69 15.22
CA LEU A 31 33.49 43.49 14.57
C LEU A 31 33.26 45.00 14.70
N VAL A 32 32.02 45.47 14.57
CA VAL A 32 31.67 46.89 14.77
C VAL A 32 31.84 47.29 16.24
N GLY A 33 31.40 46.46 17.18
CA GLY A 33 31.62 46.70 18.61
C GLY A 33 33.10 46.74 19.01
N LEU A 34 33.97 46.04 18.28
CA LEU A 34 35.42 46.11 18.45
C LEU A 34 36.03 47.40 17.90
N GLU A 35 35.55 47.90 16.76
CA GLU A 35 35.96 49.19 16.18
C GLU A 35 35.56 50.37 17.10
N GLU A 36 34.39 50.29 17.71
CA GLU A 36 33.90 51.29 18.67
C GLU A 36 34.60 51.21 20.04
N SER A 37 35.37 50.15 20.30
CA SER A 37 36.12 49.96 21.55
C SER A 37 37.46 50.70 21.51
N ALA A 38 37.85 51.31 22.64
CA ALA A 38 39.08 52.11 22.73
C ALA A 38 40.39 51.29 22.59
N ALA A 39 40.32 49.95 22.59
CA ALA A 39 41.48 49.07 22.48
C ALA A 39 41.16 47.89 21.55
N LEU A 40 41.62 48.00 20.30
CA LEU A 40 41.54 46.91 19.32
C LEU A 40 42.38 45.71 19.80
N PRO A 41 41.83 44.49 19.81
CA PRO A 41 42.57 43.29 20.21
C PRO A 41 43.69 42.98 19.20
N GLU A 42 44.84 42.53 19.70
CA GLU A 42 46.00 42.15 18.86
C GLU A 42 45.71 40.94 17.95
N ASP A 43 44.81 40.04 18.38
CA ASP A 43 44.32 38.91 17.57
C ASP A 43 42.78 38.89 17.52
N PRO A 44 42.19 39.47 16.46
CA PRO A 44 40.73 39.51 16.27
C PRO A 44 40.11 38.12 16.12
N VAL A 45 40.84 37.16 15.55
CA VAL A 45 40.32 35.81 15.27
C VAL A 45 40.25 35.00 16.56
N ALA A 46 41.28 35.09 17.40
CA ALA A 46 41.26 34.48 18.73
C ALA A 46 40.17 35.09 19.60
N PHE A 47 40.01 36.43 19.58
CA PHE A 47 38.96 37.13 20.32
C PHE A 47 37.56 36.67 19.91
N ILE A 48 37.26 36.65 18.60
CA ILE A 48 35.96 36.19 18.09
C ILE A 48 35.68 34.75 18.51
N ARG A 49 36.68 33.86 18.40
CA ARG A 49 36.55 32.46 18.80
C ARG A 49 36.18 32.33 20.27
N THR A 50 36.91 33.01 21.15
CA THR A 50 36.65 32.99 22.60
C THR A 50 35.33 33.66 22.96
N HIS A 51 34.92 34.71 22.24
CA HIS A 51 33.65 35.39 22.45
C HIS A 51 32.46 34.49 22.11
N PHE A 52 32.49 33.79 20.97
CA PHE A 52 31.43 32.84 20.59
C PHE A 52 31.49 31.53 21.38
N GLU A 53 32.64 31.11 21.89
CA GLU A 53 32.75 29.96 22.82
C GLU A 53 32.13 30.27 24.19
N ASN A 54 32.32 31.50 24.70
CA ASN A 54 31.81 31.92 26.01
C ASN A 54 30.37 32.44 25.96
N GLU A 55 29.96 33.05 24.86
CA GLU A 55 28.60 33.54 24.61
C GLU A 55 27.89 32.73 23.52
N LEU A 56 27.92 31.38 23.62
CA LEU A 56 26.92 30.59 22.92
C LEU A 56 25.55 31.12 23.35
N PRO A 57 24.75 31.71 22.44
CA PRO A 57 23.47 32.28 22.81
C PRO A 57 22.62 31.23 23.52
N PRO A 58 21.80 31.57 24.53
CA PRO A 58 20.90 30.62 25.17
C PRO A 58 20.06 29.83 24.16
N ILE A 59 19.75 30.45 23.01
CA ILE A 59 19.12 29.84 21.84
C ILE A 59 19.85 28.59 21.34
N VAL A 60 21.19 28.54 21.33
CA VAL A 60 21.97 27.38 20.85
C VAL A 60 22.02 26.26 21.88
N LYS A 61 21.90 26.58 23.18
CA LYS A 61 21.78 25.58 24.25
C LYS A 61 20.38 24.98 24.31
N GLU A 62 19.34 25.81 24.26
CA GLU A 62 17.94 25.35 24.16
C GLU A 62 17.70 24.54 22.87
N GLN A 63 18.23 24.99 21.72
CA GLN A 63 18.14 24.23 20.47
C GLN A 63 18.85 22.88 20.54
N ARG A 64 19.95 22.75 21.31
CA ARG A 64 20.64 21.46 21.48
C ARG A 64 19.80 20.48 22.30
N GLU A 65 19.25 20.91 23.42
CA GLU A 65 18.40 20.07 24.28
C GLU A 65 17.11 19.67 23.56
N ASP A 66 16.48 20.59 22.81
CA ASP A 66 15.33 20.31 21.96
C ASP A 66 15.67 19.34 20.82
N THR A 67 16.88 19.42 20.22
CA THR A 67 17.29 18.45 19.20
C THR A 67 17.54 17.06 19.75
N GLU A 68 18.12 16.92 20.96
CA GLU A 68 18.32 15.61 21.58
C GLU A 68 16.99 14.96 21.98
N ALA A 69 16.05 15.75 22.54
CA ALA A 69 14.70 15.28 22.85
C ALA A 69 13.92 14.90 21.58
N ALA A 70 14.03 15.69 20.50
CA ALA A 70 13.41 15.39 19.22
C ALA A 70 14.01 14.14 18.57
N GLN A 71 15.32 13.92 18.68
CA GLN A 71 16.00 12.73 18.17
C GLN A 71 15.51 11.47 18.90
N GLN A 72 15.42 11.53 20.24
CA GLN A 72 14.91 10.43 21.06
C GLN A 72 13.44 10.13 20.75
N GLU A 73 12.61 11.16 20.58
CA GLU A 73 11.21 10.98 20.20
C GLU A 73 11.09 10.41 18.78
N HIS A 74 11.93 10.84 17.84
CA HIS A 74 11.97 10.28 16.50
C HIS A 74 12.34 8.79 16.50
N GLU A 75 13.38 8.40 17.26
CA GLU A 75 13.75 6.99 17.42
C GLU A 75 12.64 6.17 18.07
N ARG A 76 11.96 6.73 19.08
CA ARG A 76 10.80 6.10 19.72
C ARG A 76 9.64 5.90 18.73
N LEU A 77 9.37 6.91 17.90
CA LEU A 77 8.31 6.85 16.89
C LEU A 77 8.64 5.83 15.80
N LEU A 78 9.89 5.77 15.31
CA LEU A 78 10.32 4.76 14.35
C LEU A 78 10.22 3.35 14.93
N ALA A 79 10.61 3.15 16.19
CA ALA A 79 10.46 1.87 16.86
C ALA A 79 8.99 1.46 16.98
N ARG A 80 8.10 2.43 17.31
CA ARG A 80 6.66 2.19 17.40
C ARG A 80 6.02 1.93 16.04
N GLU A 81 6.46 2.62 15.00
CA GLU A 81 6.04 2.37 13.61
C GLU A 81 6.40 0.95 13.19
N ALA A 82 7.65 0.53 13.39
CA ALA A 82 8.09 -0.83 13.09
C ALA A 82 7.27 -1.89 13.86
N GLU A 83 6.99 -1.65 15.15
CA GLU A 83 6.15 -2.54 15.95
C GLU A 83 4.72 -2.64 15.38
N LEU A 84 4.09 -1.51 15.06
CA LEU A 84 2.74 -1.46 14.50
C LEU A 84 2.67 -2.08 13.10
N SER A 85 3.68 -1.85 12.26
CA SER A 85 3.79 -2.49 10.94
C SER A 85 3.91 -4.02 11.07
N SER A 86 4.68 -4.51 12.05
CA SER A 86 4.76 -5.95 12.35
C SER A 86 3.42 -6.51 12.80
N GLN A 87 2.74 -5.83 13.75
CA GLN A 87 1.42 -6.25 14.23
C GLN A 87 0.38 -6.26 13.12
N LEU A 88 0.42 -5.28 12.21
CA LEU A 88 -0.46 -5.23 11.06
C LEU A 88 -0.19 -6.39 10.09
N ALA A 89 1.08 -6.68 9.80
CA ALA A 89 1.46 -7.82 8.96
C ALA A 89 0.98 -9.16 9.55
N GLU A 90 1.17 -9.36 10.85
CA GLU A 90 0.68 -10.54 11.58
C GLU A 90 -0.85 -10.65 11.54
N ALA A 91 -1.56 -9.55 11.79
CA ALA A 91 -3.02 -9.52 11.73
C ALA A 91 -3.55 -9.81 10.32
N CYS A 92 -2.93 -9.24 9.28
CA CYS A 92 -3.29 -9.52 7.88
C CYS A 92 -3.05 -10.99 7.52
N ALA A 93 -1.93 -11.57 7.95
CA ALA A 93 -1.64 -12.99 7.72
C ALA A 93 -2.64 -13.91 8.44
N ALA A 94 -3.00 -13.58 9.68
CA ALA A 94 -4.00 -14.32 10.46
C ALA A 94 -5.40 -14.25 9.83
N LEU A 95 -5.79 -13.07 9.31
CA LEU A 95 -7.04 -12.90 8.57
C LEU A 95 -7.05 -13.74 7.29
N ALA A 96 -6.01 -13.66 6.47
CA ALA A 96 -5.91 -14.42 5.23
C ALA A 96 -5.97 -15.94 5.48
N ALA A 97 -5.30 -16.43 6.52
CA ALA A 97 -5.36 -17.84 6.91
C ALA A 97 -6.78 -18.26 7.30
N ARG A 98 -7.46 -17.45 8.12
CA ARG A 98 -8.82 -17.72 8.56
C ARG A 98 -9.83 -17.67 7.41
N GLU A 99 -9.67 -16.74 6.48
CA GLU A 99 -10.50 -16.67 5.28
C GLU A 99 -10.28 -17.89 4.39
N ALA A 100 -9.04 -18.35 4.21
CA ALA A 100 -8.75 -19.57 3.48
C ALA A 100 -9.42 -20.79 4.12
N GLU A 101 -9.40 -20.91 5.46
CA GLU A 101 -10.11 -21.97 6.20
C GLU A 101 -11.63 -21.91 6.00
N ILE A 102 -12.23 -20.71 6.02
CA ILE A 102 -13.68 -20.51 5.82
C ILE A 102 -14.08 -20.84 4.38
N HIS A 103 -13.27 -20.44 3.40
CA HIS A 103 -13.59 -20.60 1.99
C HIS A 103 -13.26 -21.98 1.44
N ALA A 104 -12.30 -22.71 2.00
CA ALA A 104 -11.94 -24.05 1.54
C ALA A 104 -13.14 -25.00 1.31
N PRO A 105 -14.05 -25.20 2.29
CA PRO A 105 -15.21 -26.08 2.09
C PRO A 105 -16.25 -25.51 1.10
N LEU A 106 -16.28 -24.20 0.89
CA LEU A 106 -17.16 -23.55 -0.09
C LEU A 106 -16.61 -23.74 -1.50
N VAL A 107 -15.30 -23.65 -1.69
CA VAL A 107 -14.65 -23.95 -2.96
C VAL A 107 -14.82 -25.42 -3.33
N ASP A 108 -14.71 -26.34 -2.35
CA ASP A 108 -15.00 -27.77 -2.57
C ASP A 108 -16.42 -27.97 -3.12
N GLN A 109 -17.40 -27.31 -2.52
CA GLN A 109 -18.79 -27.37 -2.97
C GLN A 109 -18.97 -26.78 -4.37
N LEU A 110 -18.32 -25.64 -4.66
CA LEU A 110 -18.41 -25.00 -5.96
C LEU A 110 -17.86 -25.89 -7.07
N ILE A 111 -16.68 -26.48 -6.85
CA ILE A 111 -16.07 -27.43 -7.79
C ILE A 111 -16.97 -28.64 -7.94
N ALA A 112 -17.48 -29.23 -6.85
CA ALA A 112 -18.35 -30.40 -6.94
C ALA A 112 -19.65 -30.15 -7.74
N LEU A 113 -20.22 -28.94 -7.66
CA LEU A 113 -21.44 -28.58 -8.40
C LEU A 113 -21.19 -28.38 -9.90
N HIS A 114 -20.01 -27.91 -10.27
CA HIS A 114 -19.68 -27.48 -11.64
C HIS A 114 -18.39 -28.11 -12.13
N ALA A 115 -18.11 -29.34 -11.69
CA ALA A 115 -16.90 -30.05 -12.07
C ALA A 115 -16.87 -30.31 -13.58
N ASP A 116 -15.68 -30.31 -14.16
CA ASP A 116 -15.51 -30.79 -15.53
C ASP A 116 -15.84 -32.29 -15.63
N ALA A 117 -16.37 -32.71 -16.78
CA ALA A 117 -16.69 -34.11 -17.03
C ALA A 117 -15.42 -34.96 -17.20
N SER A 118 -14.28 -34.37 -17.59
CA SER A 118 -12.99 -35.03 -17.74
C SER A 118 -12.12 -34.94 -16.48
N ASP A 119 -12.25 -33.87 -15.69
CA ASP A 119 -11.55 -33.71 -14.42
C ASP A 119 -12.49 -33.23 -13.31
N ALA A 120 -12.84 -34.15 -12.41
CA ALA A 120 -13.74 -33.88 -11.29
C ALA A 120 -13.17 -32.87 -10.27
N ALA A 121 -11.87 -32.56 -10.34
CA ALA A 121 -11.21 -31.59 -9.47
C ALA A 121 -11.10 -30.17 -10.08
N ALA A 122 -11.57 -29.98 -11.32
CA ALA A 122 -11.53 -28.69 -12.01
C ALA A 122 -12.91 -28.03 -12.07
N LEU A 123 -12.97 -26.71 -11.85
CA LEU A 123 -14.18 -25.90 -12.02
C LEU A 123 -14.39 -25.56 -13.49
N ASP A 124 -15.53 -25.96 -14.06
CA ASP A 124 -15.97 -25.55 -15.40
C ASP A 124 -16.70 -24.19 -15.33
N LEU A 125 -16.04 -23.17 -15.87
CA LEU A 125 -16.53 -21.79 -15.82
C LEU A 125 -17.76 -21.57 -16.70
N SER A 126 -17.90 -22.34 -17.79
CA SER A 126 -19.09 -22.27 -18.64
C SER A 126 -20.31 -22.85 -17.92
N LYS A 127 -20.15 -23.95 -17.16
CA LYS A 127 -21.24 -24.49 -16.32
C LYS A 127 -21.62 -23.52 -15.21
N LEU A 128 -20.64 -22.93 -14.53
CA LEU A 128 -20.88 -21.90 -13.51
C LEU A 128 -21.62 -20.70 -14.10
N TYR A 129 -21.11 -20.12 -15.19
CA TYR A 129 -21.75 -18.98 -15.85
C TYR A 129 -23.17 -19.30 -16.31
N ASN A 130 -23.42 -20.46 -16.91
CA ASN A 130 -24.75 -20.85 -17.36
C ASN A 130 -25.72 -21.05 -16.18
N ALA A 131 -25.26 -21.65 -15.08
CA ALA A 131 -26.06 -21.82 -13.87
C ALA A 131 -26.45 -20.46 -13.26
N LEU A 132 -25.55 -19.47 -13.34
CA LEU A 132 -25.78 -18.11 -12.90
C LEU A 132 -26.70 -17.34 -13.85
N ALA A 133 -26.43 -17.37 -15.16
CA ALA A 133 -27.24 -16.70 -16.18
C ALA A 133 -28.71 -17.17 -16.15
N ALA A 134 -28.95 -18.44 -15.81
CA ALA A 134 -30.31 -18.96 -15.62
C ALA A 134 -31.07 -18.32 -14.44
N ARG A 135 -30.39 -17.62 -13.52
CA ARG A 135 -30.97 -16.94 -12.35
C ARG A 135 -31.23 -15.45 -12.56
N PHE A 136 -30.61 -14.86 -13.57
CA PHE A 136 -30.74 -13.43 -13.84
C PHE A 136 -31.56 -13.19 -15.11
N PRO A 137 -32.61 -12.37 -15.06
CA PRO A 137 -33.29 -11.94 -16.28
C PRO A 137 -32.33 -11.09 -17.12
N PRO A 138 -32.38 -11.18 -18.46
CA PRO A 138 -31.58 -10.33 -19.32
C PRO A 138 -31.91 -8.86 -19.05
N SER A 139 -30.92 -8.09 -18.61
CA SER A 139 -31.05 -6.65 -18.34
C SER A 139 -30.44 -5.85 -19.50
N PRO A 140 -31.19 -5.01 -20.23
CA PRO A 140 -30.70 -4.32 -21.42
C PRO A 140 -29.52 -3.37 -21.16
N ASP A 141 -29.34 -2.94 -19.91
CA ASP A 141 -28.25 -2.04 -19.51
C ASP A 141 -26.98 -2.79 -19.07
N ALA A 142 -27.03 -4.12 -19.01
CA ALA A 142 -25.94 -4.93 -18.52
C ALA A 142 -25.15 -5.59 -19.66
N ALA A 143 -23.83 -5.37 -19.70
CA ALA A 143 -22.96 -5.89 -20.76
C ALA A 143 -23.05 -7.42 -20.94
N TRP A 144 -23.30 -8.16 -19.85
CA TRP A 144 -23.40 -9.63 -19.84
C TRP A 144 -24.70 -10.19 -20.43
N SER A 145 -25.72 -9.36 -20.61
CA SER A 145 -26.98 -9.76 -21.24
C SER A 145 -26.97 -9.53 -22.76
N SER A 146 -25.94 -8.85 -23.27
CA SER A 146 -25.80 -8.56 -24.69
C SER A 146 -25.66 -9.86 -25.48
N PRO A 147 -26.32 -9.99 -26.65
CA PRO A 147 -26.14 -11.14 -27.53
C PRO A 147 -24.71 -11.28 -28.08
N GLU A 148 -23.91 -10.22 -28.00
CA GLU A 148 -22.49 -10.22 -28.39
C GLU A 148 -21.55 -10.62 -27.24
N PHE A 149 -22.07 -10.75 -26.02
CA PHE A 149 -21.26 -11.14 -24.86
C PHE A 149 -20.82 -12.60 -25.00
N GLN A 150 -19.50 -12.81 -24.98
CA GLN A 150 -18.94 -14.16 -24.95
C GLN A 150 -18.81 -14.60 -23.48
N PRO A 151 -19.55 -15.63 -23.05
CA PRO A 151 -19.43 -16.12 -21.70
C PRO A 151 -18.01 -16.65 -21.46
N PRO A 152 -17.45 -16.41 -20.27
CA PRO A 152 -16.13 -16.92 -19.95
C PRO A 152 -16.16 -18.45 -19.96
N ALA A 153 -15.12 -19.04 -20.52
CA ALA A 153 -15.00 -20.48 -20.72
C ALA A 153 -13.63 -20.97 -20.26
N GLY A 154 -13.56 -22.26 -19.92
CA GLY A 154 -12.35 -22.89 -19.43
C GLY A 154 -12.60 -23.74 -18.19
N CYS A 155 -11.61 -24.58 -17.89
CA CYS A 155 -11.58 -25.42 -16.69
C CYS A 155 -10.42 -24.95 -15.82
N PHE A 156 -10.70 -24.65 -14.55
CA PHE A 156 -9.73 -24.09 -13.64
C PHE A 156 -9.45 -25.06 -12.50
N SER A 157 -8.17 -25.29 -12.24
CA SER A 157 -7.73 -26.14 -11.13
C SER A 157 -8.10 -25.49 -9.81
N ARG A 158 -8.16 -26.30 -8.75
CA ARG A 158 -8.39 -25.82 -7.38
C ARG A 158 -7.52 -24.62 -7.00
N LEU A 159 -6.23 -24.67 -7.33
CA LEU A 159 -5.29 -23.58 -7.03
C LEU A 159 -5.72 -22.24 -7.64
N VAL A 160 -6.20 -22.25 -8.89
CA VAL A 160 -6.67 -21.03 -9.56
C VAL A 160 -7.99 -20.56 -8.95
N VAL A 161 -8.87 -21.50 -8.57
CA VAL A 161 -10.14 -21.15 -7.91
C VAL A 161 -9.89 -20.55 -6.52
N ASP A 162 -8.95 -21.07 -5.74
CA ASP A 162 -8.59 -20.50 -4.42
C ASP A 162 -8.00 -19.08 -4.57
N GLU A 163 -7.17 -18.86 -5.59
CA GLU A 163 -6.64 -17.53 -5.94
C GLU A 163 -7.76 -16.56 -6.31
N TRP A 164 -8.68 -17.01 -7.16
CA TRP A 164 -9.85 -16.24 -7.55
C TRP A 164 -10.73 -15.85 -6.38
N VAL A 165 -10.99 -16.80 -5.47
CA VAL A 165 -11.78 -16.52 -4.28
C VAL A 165 -11.10 -15.46 -3.41
N ARG A 166 -9.78 -15.54 -3.26
CA ARG A 166 -9.04 -14.54 -2.51
C ARG A 166 -9.08 -13.16 -3.16
N GLN A 167 -8.99 -13.08 -4.47
CA GLN A 167 -9.03 -11.79 -5.16
C GLN A 167 -10.43 -11.18 -5.25
N SER A 168 -11.49 -12.00 -5.14
CA SER A 168 -12.87 -11.59 -5.40
C SER A 168 -13.76 -11.53 -4.16
N PHE A 169 -13.54 -12.38 -3.16
CA PHE A 169 -14.47 -12.50 -2.02
C PHE A 169 -13.82 -12.32 -0.64
N CYS A 170 -12.48 -12.30 -0.55
CA CYS A 170 -11.78 -11.99 0.68
C CYS A 170 -11.78 -10.50 0.99
N TRP A 171 -11.48 -10.18 2.26
CA TRP A 171 -11.42 -8.82 2.77
C TRP A 171 -10.43 -7.94 1.99
N GLY A 172 -10.89 -6.75 1.63
CA GLY A 172 -10.09 -5.74 0.94
C GLY A 172 -10.04 -5.89 -0.59
N SER A 173 -10.67 -6.92 -1.15
CA SER A 173 -10.82 -7.07 -2.60
C SER A 173 -11.60 -5.90 -3.22
N ALA A 174 -11.30 -5.58 -4.49
CA ALA A 174 -12.02 -4.54 -5.22
C ALA A 174 -13.51 -4.87 -5.32
N LEU A 175 -13.82 -6.15 -5.56
CA LEU A 175 -15.18 -6.63 -5.71
C LEU A 175 -15.98 -6.53 -4.40
N GLN A 176 -15.39 -6.85 -3.24
CA GLN A 176 -16.06 -6.64 -1.94
C GLN A 176 -16.32 -5.15 -1.66
N LYS A 177 -15.45 -4.24 -2.12
CA LYS A 177 -15.66 -2.79 -1.93
C LYS A 177 -16.81 -2.25 -2.75
N GLU A 178 -16.98 -2.77 -3.97
CA GLU A 178 -18.06 -2.38 -4.87
C GLU A 178 -19.38 -3.10 -4.55
N HIS A 179 -19.31 -4.33 -4.05
CA HIS A 179 -20.43 -5.21 -3.75
C HIS A 179 -20.25 -5.89 -2.37
N PRO A 180 -20.49 -5.18 -1.25
CA PRO A 180 -20.22 -5.70 0.10
C PRO A 180 -21.12 -6.88 0.50
N GLU A 181 -22.30 -7.01 -0.11
CA GLU A 181 -23.24 -8.13 0.05
C GLU A 181 -22.80 -9.41 -0.68
N LEU A 182 -21.83 -9.28 -1.60
CA LEU A 182 -21.35 -10.41 -2.38
C LEU A 182 -20.34 -11.23 -1.57
N SER A 183 -20.69 -12.48 -1.32
CA SER A 183 -19.79 -13.46 -0.70
C SER A 183 -19.80 -14.76 -1.50
N LEU A 184 -18.77 -15.58 -1.35
CA LEU A 184 -18.73 -16.93 -1.94
C LEU A 184 -19.93 -17.78 -1.47
N GLN A 185 -20.40 -17.57 -0.24
CA GLN A 185 -21.59 -18.25 0.27
C GLN A 185 -22.87 -17.77 -0.43
N SER A 186 -23.01 -16.47 -0.66
CA SER A 186 -24.13 -15.89 -1.43
C SER A 186 -24.14 -16.45 -2.86
N LEU A 187 -22.98 -16.58 -3.49
CA LEU A 187 -22.82 -17.18 -4.82
C LEU A 187 -23.33 -18.64 -4.85
N LEU A 188 -22.89 -19.46 -3.90
CA LEU A 188 -23.32 -20.86 -3.79
C LEU A 188 -24.82 -20.99 -3.55
N GLN A 189 -25.37 -20.18 -2.64
CA GLN A 189 -26.80 -20.17 -2.37
C GLN A 189 -27.61 -19.82 -3.61
N LEU A 190 -27.16 -18.86 -4.41
CA LEU A 190 -27.83 -18.45 -5.63
C LEU A 190 -27.87 -19.56 -6.69
N ILE A 191 -26.77 -20.31 -6.83
CA ILE A 191 -26.69 -21.46 -7.73
C ILE A 191 -27.65 -22.58 -7.26
N GLN A 192 -27.62 -22.90 -5.96
CA GLN A 192 -28.32 -24.04 -5.36
C GLN A 192 -29.83 -23.81 -5.17
N SER A 193 -30.24 -22.62 -4.73
CA SER A 193 -31.57 -22.41 -4.11
C SER A 193 -32.74 -22.32 -5.08
N GLY A 194 -32.53 -22.36 -6.39
CA GLY A 194 -33.61 -22.61 -7.35
C GLY A 194 -34.69 -21.54 -7.52
N GLY A 195 -34.81 -20.56 -6.61
CA GLY A 195 -36.09 -19.86 -6.41
C GLY A 195 -36.06 -18.37 -6.06
N ALA A 196 -34.90 -17.71 -5.92
CA ALA A 196 -34.86 -16.26 -5.71
C ALA A 196 -34.28 -15.55 -6.93
N VAL A 197 -35.04 -14.59 -7.49
CA VAL A 197 -34.50 -13.61 -8.44
C VAL A 197 -33.53 -12.75 -7.64
N ALA A 198 -32.28 -12.83 -8.00
CA ALA A 198 -31.25 -12.03 -7.37
C ALA A 198 -31.34 -10.57 -7.82
N GLU A 199 -31.01 -9.66 -6.90
CA GLU A 199 -30.94 -8.24 -7.21
C GLU A 199 -29.93 -7.99 -8.34
N PRO A 200 -30.22 -7.05 -9.26
CA PRO A 200 -29.37 -6.78 -10.42
C PRO A 200 -27.93 -6.36 -10.04
N GLU A 201 -27.74 -5.78 -8.86
CA GLU A 201 -26.42 -5.42 -8.32
C GLU A 201 -25.59 -6.65 -7.95
N MET A 202 -26.22 -7.66 -7.35
CA MET A 202 -25.58 -8.96 -7.08
C MET A 202 -25.26 -9.71 -8.39
N ALA A 203 -26.07 -9.54 -9.43
CA ALA A 203 -25.79 -10.05 -10.78
C ALA A 203 -24.52 -9.43 -11.37
N ALA A 204 -24.40 -8.10 -11.28
CA ALA A 204 -23.25 -7.36 -11.77
C ALA A 204 -21.96 -7.79 -11.04
N GLY A 205 -22.00 -7.90 -9.71
CA GLY A 205 -20.85 -8.35 -8.92
C GLY A 205 -20.43 -9.80 -9.24
N ILE A 206 -21.38 -10.69 -9.45
CA ILE A 206 -21.09 -12.10 -9.82
C ILE A 206 -20.48 -12.20 -11.22
N VAL A 207 -20.99 -11.43 -12.17
CA VAL A 207 -20.43 -11.37 -13.53
C VAL A 207 -19.03 -10.79 -13.49
N ALA A 208 -18.81 -9.71 -12.74
CA ALA A 208 -17.47 -9.15 -12.53
C ALA A 208 -16.51 -10.20 -11.94
N ALA A 209 -16.95 -10.98 -10.94
CA ALA A 209 -16.17 -12.10 -10.40
C ALA A 209 -15.81 -13.13 -11.49
N CYS A 210 -16.78 -13.53 -12.32
CA CYS A 210 -16.57 -14.52 -13.38
C CYS A 210 -15.66 -14.02 -14.50
N VAL A 211 -15.66 -12.70 -14.77
CA VAL A 211 -14.78 -12.06 -15.76
C VAL A 211 -13.34 -11.89 -15.21
N LEU A 212 -13.17 -11.78 -13.90
CA LEU A 212 -11.84 -11.77 -13.27
C LEU A 212 -11.16 -13.14 -13.30
N LEU A 213 -11.93 -14.24 -13.24
CA LEU A 213 -11.38 -15.60 -13.14
C LEU A 213 -10.39 -15.97 -14.28
N PRO A 214 -10.68 -15.68 -15.56
CA PRO A 214 -9.73 -15.91 -16.66
C PRO A 214 -8.50 -15.00 -16.66
N THR A 215 -8.51 -13.89 -15.92
CA THR A 215 -7.39 -12.94 -15.88
C THR A 215 -6.37 -13.26 -14.78
N ILE A 216 -6.66 -14.26 -13.96
CA ILE A 216 -5.81 -14.67 -12.86
C ILE A 216 -4.64 -15.49 -13.41
N GLU A 217 -3.47 -14.86 -13.42
CA GLU A 217 -2.21 -15.56 -13.60
C GLU A 217 -1.99 -16.47 -12.39
N CYS A 218 -1.96 -17.77 -12.63
CA CYS A 218 -1.58 -18.72 -11.60
C CYS A 218 -0.13 -18.40 -11.19
N PRO A 219 0.19 -18.20 -9.90
CA PRO A 219 1.59 -18.09 -9.50
C PRO A 219 2.28 -19.38 -9.96
N SER A 220 3.18 -19.26 -10.94
CA SER A 220 3.94 -20.39 -11.45
C SER A 220 4.56 -21.09 -10.25
N SER A 221 4.22 -22.37 -10.03
CA SER A 221 4.88 -23.20 -9.04
C SER A 221 6.38 -22.97 -9.21
N GLY A 222 7.01 -22.39 -8.19
CA GLY A 222 8.32 -21.78 -8.32
C GLY A 222 9.26 -22.67 -9.13
N GLU A 223 9.98 -22.05 -10.06
CA GLU A 223 11.22 -22.62 -10.57
C GLU A 223 12.11 -22.91 -9.36
N VAL A 224 12.02 -24.12 -8.83
CA VAL A 224 13.07 -24.71 -8.02
C VAL A 224 14.20 -24.97 -9.00
N SER A 225 14.97 -23.92 -9.28
CA SER A 225 16.26 -24.03 -9.92
C SER A 225 17.13 -24.94 -9.04
N SER A 226 17.33 -26.17 -9.51
CA SER A 226 18.40 -27.06 -9.04
C SER A 226 19.61 -26.88 -9.93
#